data_AF-A0A7Y8LTF3-F1
#
_entry.id   AF-A0A7Y8LTF3-F1
#
_cell.length_a   1.000
_cell.length_b   1.000
_cell.length_c   1.000
_cell.angle_alpha   90.00
_cell.angle_beta   90.00
_cell.angle_gamma   90.00
#
_symmetry.space_group_name_H-M   'P 1'
#
loop_
_entity.id
_entity.type
_entity.pdbx_description
1 polymer ?
#
loop_
_entity_poly.entity_id
_entity_poly.type
_entity_poly.pdbx_seq_one_letter_code
_entity_poly.pdbx_strand_id
1 'polypeptide(L)'
;MAQILEVIHEVKKSGRDRREATAVVAQRRNTAPQTVIDKYCRQLGKRAYEIDRLLEDQNIGELKALLERKFVNHREVINSFFASLNSRKNMEEHHA
;
A
#
# COMPACT_ATOMS: atom_id res chain seq x y z
N MET A 1 5.48 7.67 -5.28
CA MET A 1 4.15 7.45 -4.66
C MET A 1 3.32 6.36 -5.34
N ALA A 2 3.03 6.42 -6.64
CA ALA A 2 2.09 5.47 -7.30
C ALA A 2 2.35 3.97 -7.00
N GLN A 3 3.59 3.50 -7.13
CA GLN A 3 3.97 2.11 -6.81
C GLN A 3 3.69 1.72 -5.34
N ILE A 4 3.78 2.66 -4.40
CA ILE A 4 3.47 2.41 -2.98
C ILE A 4 1.97 2.14 -2.82
N LEU A 5 1.13 3.00 -3.41
CA LEU A 5 -0.32 2.86 -3.34
C LEU A 5 -0.80 1.58 -4.05
N GLU A 6 -0.19 1.22 -5.17
CA GLU A 6 -0.48 -0.04 -5.86
C GLU A 6 -0.14 -1.27 -5.01
N VAL A 7 1.02 -1.29 -4.35
CA VAL A 7 1.37 -2.40 -3.44
C VAL A 7 0.39 -2.48 -2.28
N ILE A 8 0.04 -1.36 -1.65
CA ILE A 8 -0.95 -1.33 -0.56
C ILE A 8 -2.30 -1.84 -1.06
N HIS A 9 -2.71 -1.44 -2.27
CA HIS A 9 -3.95 -1.87 -2.87
C HIS A 9 -4.00 -3.39 -3.08
N GLU A 10 -2.96 -3.99 -3.64
CA GLU A 10 -2.91 -5.44 -3.88
C GLU A 10 -2.90 -6.24 -2.56
N VAL A 11 -2.19 -5.77 -1.54
CA VAL A 11 -2.19 -6.39 -0.21
C VAL A 11 -3.60 -6.36 0.40
N LYS A 12 -4.25 -5.20 0.36
CA LYS A 12 -5.56 -5.02 1.01
C LYS A 12 -6.72 -5.62 0.22
N LYS A 13 -6.65 -5.67 -1.11
CA LYS A 13 -7.73 -6.19 -1.94
C LYS A 13 -7.65 -7.71 -2.13
N SER A 14 -6.45 -8.26 -2.26
CA SER A 14 -6.28 -9.67 -2.62
C SER A 14 -5.83 -10.54 -1.44
N GLY A 15 -5.67 -9.97 -0.25
CA GLY A 15 -5.16 -10.69 0.92
C GLY A 15 -3.72 -11.20 0.75
N ARG A 16 -3.02 -10.68 -0.27
CA ARG A 16 -1.65 -11.07 -0.62
C ARG A 16 -0.66 -10.50 0.37
N ASP A 17 0.44 -11.20 0.58
CA ASP A 17 1.56 -10.60 1.30
C ASP A 17 2.25 -9.50 0.46
N ARG A 18 3.10 -8.69 1.11
CA ARG A 18 3.82 -7.61 0.43
C ARG A 18 4.64 -8.11 -0.75
N ARG A 19 5.25 -9.30 -0.67
CA ARG A 19 6.14 -9.84 -1.71
C ARG A 19 5.34 -10.18 -2.95
N GLU A 20 4.21 -10.86 -2.79
CA GLU A 20 3.29 -11.18 -3.87
C GLU A 20 2.71 -9.91 -4.51
N ALA A 21 2.23 -8.98 -3.68
CA ALA A 21 1.75 -7.68 -4.16
C ALA A 21 2.84 -6.93 -4.95
N THR A 22 4.08 -6.97 -4.46
CA THR A 22 5.22 -6.34 -5.15
C THR A 22 5.51 -7.03 -6.48
N ALA A 23 5.45 -8.37 -6.56
CA ALA A 23 5.64 -9.11 -7.79
C ALA A 23 4.59 -8.72 -8.85
N VAL A 24 3.31 -8.61 -8.44
CA VAL A 24 2.21 -8.16 -9.33
C VAL A 24 2.47 -6.75 -9.84
N VAL A 25 2.84 -5.82 -8.97
CA VAL A 25 3.13 -4.42 -9.36
C VAL A 25 4.36 -4.35 -10.29
N ALA A 26 5.39 -5.15 -10.02
CA ALA A 26 6.59 -5.22 -10.83
C ALA A 26 6.27 -5.74 -12.25
N GLN A 27 5.47 -6.80 -12.36
CA GLN A 27 5.00 -7.34 -13.62
C GLN A 27 4.19 -6.30 -14.41
N ARG A 28 3.22 -5.63 -13.78
CA ARG A 28 2.41 -4.57 -14.44
C ARG A 28 3.25 -3.42 -14.98
N ARG A 29 4.42 -3.18 -14.39
CA ARG A 29 5.31 -2.07 -14.73
C ARG A 29 6.54 -2.50 -15.53
N ASN A 30 6.61 -3.76 -15.97
CA ASN A 30 7.75 -4.35 -16.68
C ASN A 30 9.10 -4.02 -15.99
N THR A 31 9.15 -4.23 -14.67
CA THR A 31 10.36 -3.97 -13.87
C THR A 31 10.64 -5.13 -12.91
N ALA A 32 11.83 -5.15 -12.32
CA ALA A 32 12.20 -6.16 -11.34
C ALA A 32 11.50 -5.89 -9.99
N PRO A 33 11.01 -6.92 -9.27
CA PRO A 33 10.44 -6.75 -7.94
C PRO A 33 11.35 -6.01 -6.97
N GLN A 34 12.66 -6.31 -7.00
CA GLN A 34 13.64 -5.63 -6.15
C GLN A 34 13.68 -4.12 -6.40
N THR A 35 13.56 -3.67 -7.65
CA THR A 35 13.48 -2.24 -7.99
C THR A 35 12.27 -1.56 -7.35
N VAL A 36 11.13 -2.26 -7.29
CA VAL A 36 9.93 -1.76 -6.62
C VAL A 36 10.15 -1.70 -5.11
N ILE A 37 10.71 -2.76 -4.51
CA ILE A 37 11.06 -2.83 -3.08
C ILE A 37 11.98 -1.68 -2.70
N ASP A 38 13.11 -1.54 -3.37
CA ASP A 38 14.12 -0.52 -3.08
C ASP A 38 13.53 0.87 -3.20
N LYS A 39 12.68 1.10 -4.22
CA LYS A 39 12.04 2.39 -4.43
C LYS A 39 11.08 2.74 -3.29
N TYR A 40 10.16 1.85 -2.89
CA TYR A 40 9.23 2.20 -1.81
C TYR A 40 9.92 2.22 -0.45
N CYS A 41 10.91 1.36 -0.19
CA CYS A 41 11.68 1.37 1.05
C CYS A 41 12.44 2.70 1.19
N ARG A 42 13.11 3.16 0.13
CA ARG A 42 13.80 4.45 0.09
C ARG A 42 12.84 5.63 0.20
N GLN A 43 11.68 5.56 -0.47
CA GLN A 43 10.67 6.62 -0.41
C GLN A 43 10.05 6.75 0.98
N LEU A 44 9.85 5.65 1.70
CA LEU A 44 9.27 5.65 3.06
C LEU A 44 10.33 5.80 4.15
N GLY A 45 11.62 5.63 3.82
CA GLY A 45 12.70 5.60 4.80
C GLY A 45 12.58 4.41 5.76
N LYS A 46 12.09 3.28 5.26
CA LYS A 46 11.77 2.08 6.03
C LYS A 46 12.33 0.83 5.38
N ARG A 47 12.64 -0.17 6.20
CA ARG A 47 13.02 -1.50 5.75
C ARG A 47 11.79 -2.33 5.39
N ALA A 48 11.99 -3.34 4.56
CA ALA A 48 10.92 -4.22 4.08
C ALA A 48 10.05 -4.80 5.22
N TYR A 49 10.66 -5.28 6.31
CA TYR A 49 9.93 -5.84 7.45
C TYR A 49 9.12 -4.80 8.25
N GLU A 50 9.55 -3.53 8.27
CA GLU A 50 8.77 -2.46 8.90
C GLU A 50 7.54 -2.12 8.07
N ILE A 51 7.66 -2.24 6.74
CA ILE A 51 6.55 -2.06 5.81
C ILE A 51 5.57 -3.22 5.94
N ASP A 52 6.06 -4.46 6.09
CA ASP A 52 5.22 -5.63 6.38
C ASP A 52 4.33 -5.36 7.61
N ARG A 53 4.89 -4.81 8.70
CA ARG A 53 4.11 -4.42 9.90
C ARG A 53 3.11 -3.30 9.65
N LEU A 54 3.49 -2.26 8.89
CA LEU A 54 2.58 -1.16 8.56
C LEU A 54 1.42 -1.59 7.65
N LEU A 55 1.61 -2.67 6.90
CA LEU A 55 0.57 -3.26 6.05
C LEU A 55 -0.41 -4.13 6.82
N GLU A 56 -0.21 -4.39 8.12
CA GLU A 56 -1.19 -5.05 8.97
C GLU A 56 -2.47 -4.21 9.11
N ASP A 57 -3.62 -4.85 9.30
CA ASP A 57 -4.92 -4.16 9.39
C ASP A 57 -4.98 -3.19 10.56
N GLN A 58 -4.44 -3.58 11.71
CA GLN A 58 -4.36 -2.73 12.91
C GLN A 58 -3.52 -1.46 12.72
N ASN A 59 -2.54 -1.49 11.81
CA ASN A 59 -1.57 -0.40 11.63
C ASN A 59 -1.87 0.46 10.39
N ILE A 60 -3.02 0.24 9.72
CA ILE A 60 -3.35 0.93 8.47
C ILE A 60 -3.49 2.45 8.65
N GLY A 61 -3.95 2.89 9.83
CA GLY A 61 -4.01 4.30 10.21
C GLY A 61 -2.61 4.93 10.35
N GLU A 62 -1.65 4.19 10.88
CA GLU A 62 -0.25 4.63 10.97
C GLU A 62 0.39 4.74 9.59
N LEU A 63 0.12 3.77 8.70
CA LEU A 63 0.58 3.81 7.32
C LEU A 63 0.03 5.04 6.58
N LYS A 64 -1.27 5.34 6.76
CA LYS A 64 -1.88 6.56 6.23
C LYS A 64 -1.17 7.82 6.73
N ALA A 65 -0.98 7.95 8.04
CA ALA A 65 -0.33 9.10 8.65
C ALA A 65 1.13 9.26 8.17
N LEU A 66 1.86 8.16 8.00
CA LEU A 66 3.21 8.16 7.43
C LEU A 66 3.21 8.72 6.01
N LEU A 67 2.28 8.27 5.16
CA LEU A 67 2.17 8.74 3.78
C LEU A 67 1.80 10.22 3.73
N GLU A 68 0.86 10.69 4.55
CA GLU A 68 0.48 12.10 4.60
C GLU A 68 1.65 13.00 5.01
N ARG A 69 2.46 12.58 5.98
CA ARG A 69 3.66 13.31 6.42
C ARG A 69 4.75 13.33 5.37
N LYS A 70 4.94 12.20 4.66
CA LYS A 70 6.02 12.06 3.66
C LYS A 70 5.68 12.71 2.32
N PHE A 71 4.41 12.72 1.95
CA PHE A 71 3.91 13.24 0.68
C PHE A 71 2.86 14.33 0.92
N VAL A 72 3.28 15.41 1.59
CA VAL A 72 2.40 16.52 2.00
C VAL A 72 1.58 17.08 0.82
N ASN A 73 2.18 17.22 -0.35
CA ASN A 73 1.52 17.73 -1.57
C ASN A 73 0.51 16.75 -2.19
N HIS A 74 0.40 15.53 -1.68
CA HIS A 74 -0.50 14.49 -2.18
C HIS A 74 -1.50 14.01 -1.13
N ARG A 75 -1.71 14.81 -0.07
CA ARG A 75 -2.57 14.46 1.05
C ARG A 75 -4.01 14.11 0.63
N GLU A 76 -4.55 14.84 -0.35
CA GLU A 76 -5.89 14.57 -0.88
C GLU A 76 -5.98 13.22 -1.58
N VAL A 77 -5.01 12.90 -2.44
CA VAL A 77 -4.91 11.60 -3.13
C VAL A 77 -4.80 10.45 -2.12
N ILE A 78 -4.00 10.63 -1.07
CA ILE A 78 -3.85 9.64 0.01
C ILE A 78 -5.19 9.47 0.74
N ASN A 79 -5.85 10.57 1.14
CA ASN A 79 -7.13 10.48 1.83
C ASN A 79 -8.20 9.78 0.99
N SER A 80 -8.36 10.13 -0.28
CA SER A 80 -9.31 9.48 -1.19
C SER A 80 -8.98 8.00 -1.41
N PHE A 81 -7.70 7.64 -1.52
CA PHE A 81 -7.27 6.25 -1.62
C PHE A 81 -7.69 5.42 -0.40
N PHE A 82 -7.36 5.89 0.82
CA PHE A 82 -7.73 5.16 2.04
C PHE A 82 -9.24 5.16 2.29
N ALA A 83 -9.96 6.22 1.92
CA ALA A 83 -11.42 6.23 1.95
C ALA A 83 -11.99 5.12 1.04
N SER A 84 -11.47 5.00 -0.19
CA SER A 84 -11.90 3.95 -1.14
C SER A 84 -11.60 2.53 -0.67
N LEU A 85 -10.54 2.33 0.12
CA LEU A 85 -10.23 1.05 0.75
C LEU A 85 -11.27 0.71 1.83
N ASN A 86 -11.64 1.67 2.68
CA ASN A 86 -12.62 1.48 3.75
C ASN A 86 -14.05 1.29 3.23
N SER A 87 -14.45 2.06 2.22
CA SER A 87 -15.79 1.95 1.64
C SER A 87 -16.07 0.59 1.00
N ARG A 88 -15.04 -0.19 0.65
CA ARG A 88 -15.20 -1.53 0.08
C ARG A 88 -15.21 -2.65 1.10
N LYS A 89 -14.61 -2.47 2.29
CA LYS A 89 -14.75 -3.46 3.39
C LYS A 89 -16.22 -3.70 3.75
N ASN A 90 -17.07 -2.68 3.63
CA ASN A 90 -18.51 -2.79 3.90
C ASN A 90 -19.34 -3.47 2.79
N MET A 91 -18.77 -3.75 1.62
CA MET A 91 -19.52 -4.32 0.49
C MET A 91 -19.36 -5.85 0.37
N GLU A 92 -18.37 -6.44 1.03
CA GLU A 92 -18.17 -7.91 1.09
C GLU A 92 -18.93 -8.56 2.26
N GLU A 93 -19.40 -7.80 3.26
CA GLU A 93 -20.21 -8.32 4.39
C GLU A 93 -21.71 -8.45 4.07
N HIS A 94 -22.19 -7.93 2.93
CA HIS A 94 -23.62 -7.96 2.57
C HIS A 94 -24.02 -9.04 1.56
N HIS A 95 -23.11 -9.97 1.24
CA HIS A 95 -23.36 -11.11 0.35
C HIS A 95 -23.01 -12.46 1.02
N ALA A 96 -23.35 -12.62 2.29
CA ALA A 96 -23.36 -13.90 3.00
C ALA A 96 -24.77 -14.23 3.50
#